data_AF-A0A2P8NFM7-F1
#
_entry.id   AF-A0A2P8NFM7-F1
#
_cell.length_a   1.000
_cell.length_b   1.000
_cell.length_c   1.000
_cell.angle_alpha   90.00
_cell.angle_beta   90.00
_cell.angle_gamma   90.00
#
_symmetry.space_group_name_H-M   'P 1'
#
loop_
_entity.id
_entity.type
_entity.pdbx_description
1 polymer ?
#
loop_
_entity_poly.entity_id
_entity_poly.type
_entity_poly.pdbx_seq_one_letter_code
_entity_poly.pdbx_strand_id
1 'polypeptide(L)'
;MKDIYLPADRYAFNAAYLAKALRRRHPDPDTRRDHIHAALRVMGLDMGGLCLTGGRIAPERHGELLDALLDLEPSAFTGEIDLCSVKLALGEHGGIWPVSILAGTDRAA
;
A
#
# COMPACT_ATOMS: atom_id res chain seq x y z
N MET A 1 13.75 11.62 5.49
CA MET A 1 13.48 10.19 5.21
C MET A 1 13.08 10.05 3.74
N LYS A 2 13.41 8.94 3.07
CA LYS A 2 13.29 8.81 1.61
C LYS A 2 12.06 7.99 1.24
N ASP A 3 11.15 8.58 0.48
CA ASP A 3 10.02 7.88 -0.12
C ASP A 3 10.48 6.77 -1.08
N ILE A 4 9.63 5.77 -1.27
CA ILE A 4 9.84 4.64 -2.17
C ILE A 4 9.16 4.95 -3.50
N TYR A 5 9.93 4.94 -4.58
CA TYR A 5 9.42 5.16 -5.93
C TYR A 5 9.48 3.86 -6.73
N LEU A 6 8.32 3.37 -7.15
CA LEU A 6 8.17 2.13 -7.90
C LEU A 6 7.90 2.40 -9.38
N PRO A 7 8.40 1.56 -10.31
CA PRO A 7 7.94 1.57 -11.70
C PRO A 7 6.40 1.55 -11.79
N ALA A 8 5.83 2.27 -12.76
CA ALA A 8 4.39 2.52 -12.81
C ALA A 8 3.56 1.23 -12.92
N ASP A 9 4.06 0.25 -13.67
CA ASP A 9 3.49 -1.09 -13.79
C ASP A 9 3.52 -1.86 -12.46
N ARG A 10 4.67 -1.86 -11.77
CA ARG A 10 4.82 -2.49 -10.45
C ARG A 10 3.93 -1.82 -9.41
N TYR A 11 3.85 -0.49 -9.41
CA TYR A 11 2.96 0.27 -8.53
C TYR A 11 1.49 -0.07 -8.78
N ALA A 12 1.05 -0.05 -10.04
CA ALA A 12 -0.32 -0.36 -10.41
C ALA A 12 -0.71 -1.81 -10.04
N PHE A 13 0.19 -2.77 -10.31
CA PHE A 13 0.02 -4.17 -9.92
C PHE A 13 -0.11 -4.32 -8.40
N ASN A 14 0.79 -3.70 -7.65
CA ASN A 14 0.81 -3.72 -6.18
C ASN A 14 -0.48 -3.14 -5.59
N ALA A 15 -0.95 -1.99 -6.09
CA ALA A 15 -2.20 -1.38 -5.63
C ALA A 15 -3.41 -2.27 -5.94
N ALA A 16 -3.48 -2.87 -7.14
CA ALA A 16 -4.58 -3.76 -7.52
C ALA A 16 -4.59 -5.06 -6.70
N TYR A 17 -3.41 -5.64 -6.45
CA TYR A 17 -3.27 -6.82 -5.59
C TYR A 17 -3.74 -6.52 -4.17
N LEU A 18 -3.31 -5.39 -3.60
CA LEU A 18 -3.69 -4.98 -2.24
C LEU A 18 -5.19 -4.72 -2.12
N ALA A 19 -5.78 -4.01 -3.10
CA ALA A 19 -7.23 -3.83 -3.17
C ALA A 19 -7.97 -5.17 -3.17
N LYS A 20 -7.44 -6.20 -3.85
CA LYS A 20 -8.04 -7.54 -3.85
C LYS A 20 -7.89 -8.26 -2.52
N ALA A 21 -6.74 -8.15 -1.86
CA ALA A 21 -6.51 -8.75 -0.54
C ALA A 21 -7.47 -8.15 0.52
N LEU A 22 -7.66 -6.83 0.48
CA LEU A 22 -8.51 -6.09 1.41
C LEU A 22 -10.01 -6.40 1.30
N ARG A 23 -10.47 -6.98 0.19
CA ARG A 23 -11.87 -7.42 0.04
C ARG A 23 -12.25 -8.50 1.06
N ARG A 24 -11.27 -9.27 1.53
CA ARG A 24 -11.53 -10.38 2.43
C ARG A 24 -11.89 -9.83 3.81
N ARG A 25 -13.16 -9.98 4.18
CA ARG A 25 -13.62 -9.63 5.52
C ARG A 25 -13.15 -10.69 6.51
N HIS A 26 -12.39 -10.24 7.50
CA HIS A 26 -12.04 -11.03 8.66
C HIS A 26 -12.84 -10.49 9.85
N PRO A 27 -13.63 -11.33 10.54
CA PRO A 27 -14.41 -10.89 11.70
C PRO A 27 -13.52 -10.53 12.89
N ASP A 28 -12.32 -11.13 12.95
CA ASP A 28 -11.30 -10.83 13.94
C ASP A 28 -10.33 -9.74 13.40
N PRO A 29 -10.17 -8.61 14.11
CA PRO A 29 -9.33 -7.51 13.67
C PRO A 29 -7.84 -7.87 13.61
N ASP A 30 -7.35 -8.74 14.49
CA ASP A 30 -5.95 -9.19 14.49
C ASP A 30 -5.67 -10.06 13.25
N THR A 31 -6.58 -10.97 12.90
CA THR A 31 -6.50 -11.76 11.67
C THR A 31 -6.53 -10.86 10.43
N ARG A 32 -7.33 -9.78 10.44
CA ARG A 32 -7.35 -8.79 9.35
C ARG A 32 -5.99 -8.11 9.20
N ARG A 33 -5.40 -7.70 10.33
CA ARG A 33 -4.08 -7.05 10.41
C ARG A 33 -3.00 -7.96 9.83
N ASP A 34 -2.96 -9.22 10.25
CA ASP A 34 -2.02 -10.24 9.75
C ASP A 34 -2.18 -10.51 8.25
N HIS A 35 -3.42 -10.52 7.75
CA HIS A 35 -3.69 -10.69 6.33
C HIS A 35 -3.12 -9.52 5.49
N ILE A 36 -3.30 -8.29 5.95
CA ILE A 36 -2.76 -7.09 5.27
C ILE A 36 -1.23 -7.10 5.34
N HIS A 37 -0.65 -7.46 6.48
CA HIS A 37 0.78 -7.67 6.60
C HIS A 37 1.30 -8.69 5.58
N ALA A 38 0.65 -9.84 5.46
CA ALA A 38 1.04 -10.85 4.48
C ALA A 38 0.96 -10.32 3.04
N ALA A 39 -0.07 -9.53 2.70
CA ALA A 39 -0.21 -8.92 1.39
C ALA A 39 0.93 -7.94 1.07
N LEU A 40 1.28 -7.06 2.03
CA LEU A 40 2.40 -6.12 1.89
C LEU A 40 3.74 -6.86 1.70
N ARG A 41 3.95 -7.96 2.44
CA ARG A 41 5.14 -8.81 2.29
C ARG A 41 5.25 -9.42 0.89
N VAL A 42 4.13 -9.89 0.31
CA VAL A 42 4.10 -10.43 -1.07
C VAL A 42 4.46 -9.37 -2.11
N MET A 43 4.13 -8.10 -1.88
CA MET A 43 4.51 -6.98 -2.76
C MET A 43 6.02 -6.67 -2.72
N GLY A 44 6.79 -7.37 -1.88
CA GLY A 44 8.22 -7.11 -1.66
C GLY A 44 8.47 -5.83 -0.86
N LEU A 45 7.47 -5.34 -0.15
CA LEU A 45 7.57 -4.22 0.79
C LEU A 45 7.93 -4.83 2.16
N ASP A 46 9.23 -4.79 2.49
CA ASP A 46 9.75 -5.40 3.71
C ASP A 46 9.36 -4.57 4.95
N MET A 47 8.77 -5.25 5.93
CA MET A 47 8.28 -4.70 7.19
C MET A 47 9.24 -5.09 8.33
N GLY A 48 10.52 -4.75 8.18
CA GLY A 48 11.45 -4.71 9.31
C GLY A 48 12.62 -5.68 9.33
N GLY A 49 13.02 -6.38 8.24
CA GLY A 49 14.24 -7.17 8.38
C GLY A 49 14.95 -7.83 7.19
N LEU A 50 14.33 -8.08 6.05
CA LEU A 50 15.05 -8.63 4.88
C LEU A 50 14.33 -8.28 3.57
N CYS A 51 14.94 -7.39 2.80
CA CYS A 51 14.50 -6.97 1.47
C CYS A 51 15.15 -7.87 0.40
N LEU A 52 14.45 -8.12 -0.71
CA LEU A 52 15.10 -8.60 -1.94
C LEU A 52 15.03 -7.62 -3.12
N THR A 53 14.08 -6.67 -3.25
CA THR A 53 14.01 -5.88 -4.51
C THR A 53 13.27 -4.50 -4.50
N GLY A 54 13.05 -3.78 -3.39
CA GLY A 54 12.13 -2.62 -3.45
C GLY A 54 12.32 -1.41 -2.54
N GLY A 55 13.21 -1.45 -1.55
CA GLY A 55 13.30 -0.40 -0.52
C GLY A 55 12.56 -0.78 0.77
N ARG A 56 12.80 -0.01 1.82
CA ARG A 56 12.34 -0.30 3.20
C ARG A 56 11.32 0.76 3.62
N ILE A 57 10.12 0.32 4.05
CA ILE A 57 9.15 1.23 4.68
C ILE A 57 9.69 1.62 6.06
N ALA A 58 9.63 2.90 6.39
CA ALA A 58 10.01 3.39 7.71
C ALA A 58 9.10 2.76 8.79
N PRO A 59 9.64 2.25 9.92
CA PRO A 59 8.83 1.62 10.97
C PRO A 59 7.67 2.49 11.48
N GLU A 60 7.82 3.81 11.47
CA GLU A 60 6.81 4.77 11.92
C GLU A 60 5.64 4.83 10.94
N ARG A 61 5.93 4.83 9.63
CA ARG A 61 4.95 4.80 8.54
C ARG A 61 4.26 3.45 8.39
N HIS A 62 4.86 2.40 8.94
CA HIS A 62 4.31 1.06 8.84
C HIS A 62 3.00 0.93 9.62
N GLY A 63 2.97 1.43 10.86
CA GLY A 63 1.74 1.48 11.65
C GLY A 63 0.66 2.33 10.98
N GLU A 64 1.02 3.54 10.54
CA GLU A 64 0.12 4.45 9.85
C GLU A 64 -0.46 3.85 8.56
N LEU A 65 0.37 3.23 7.73
CA LEU A 65 -0.08 2.57 6.50
C LEU A 65 -1.06 1.44 6.80
N LEU A 66 -0.74 0.61 7.80
CA LEU A 66 -1.56 -0.53 8.15
C LEU A 66 -2.92 -0.10 8.71
N ASP A 67 -2.94 0.89 9.59
CA ASP A 67 -4.17 1.44 10.15
C ASP A 67 -5.03 2.06 9.03
N ALA A 68 -4.42 2.83 8.12
CA ALA A 68 -5.12 3.38 6.96
C ALA A 68 -5.71 2.31 6.03
N LEU A 69 -5.01 1.18 5.84
CA LEU A 69 -5.51 0.05 5.03
C LEU A 69 -6.62 -0.72 5.75
N LEU A 70 -6.61 -0.79 7.09
CA LEU A 70 -7.66 -1.41 7.88
C LEU A 70 -8.98 -0.62 7.81
N ASP A 71 -8.88 0.71 7.72
CA ASP A 71 -10.03 1.61 7.60
C ASP A 71 -10.70 1.56 6.22
N LEU A 72 -10.04 0.95 5.21
CA LEU A 72 -10.67 0.77 3.90
C LEU A 72 -11.75 -0.30 3.94
N GLU A 73 -12.99 0.12 3.71
CA GLU A 73 -14.13 -0.78 3.63
C GLU A 73 -14.49 -1.12 2.17
N PRO A 74 -14.81 -2.40 1.88
CA PRO A 74 -15.35 -2.75 0.58
C PRO A 74 -16.71 -2.08 0.37
N SER A 75 -16.94 -1.54 -0.82
CA SER A 75 -18.21 -0.95 -1.22
C SER A 75 -19.38 -1.90 -0.92
N ALA A 76 -20.44 -1.36 -0.29
CA ALA A 76 -21.65 -2.13 0.00
C ALA A 76 -22.37 -2.62 -1.26
N PHE A 77 -22.16 -1.96 -2.41
CA PHE A 77 -22.84 -2.29 -3.67
C PHE A 77 -22.04 -3.26 -4.54
N THR A 78 -20.72 -3.08 -4.63
CA THR A 78 -19.86 -3.87 -5.52
C THR A 78 -19.06 -4.93 -4.77
N GLY A 79 -18.93 -4.82 -3.45
CA GLY A 79 -18.01 -5.64 -2.65
C GLY A 79 -16.53 -5.32 -2.90
N GLU A 80 -16.25 -4.29 -3.70
CA GLU A 80 -14.89 -3.94 -4.11
C GLU A 80 -14.29 -2.83 -3.26
N ILE A 81 -12.99 -2.95 -3.01
CA ILE A 81 -12.18 -1.87 -2.44
C ILE A 81 -11.84 -0.88 -3.56
N ASP A 82 -12.05 0.41 -3.30
CA ASP A 82 -11.67 1.46 -4.23
C ASP A 82 -10.15 1.51 -4.39
N LEU A 83 -9.71 1.42 -5.65
CA LEU A 83 -8.29 1.43 -5.99
C LEU A 83 -7.67 2.80 -5.72
N CYS A 84 -8.44 3.90 -5.81
CA CYS A 84 -7.91 5.23 -5.51
C CYS A 84 -7.61 5.36 -4.01
N SER A 85 -8.50 4.90 -3.12
CA SER A 85 -8.23 4.86 -1.67
C SER A 85 -6.97 4.06 -1.33
N VAL A 86 -6.74 2.92 -1.98
CA VAL A 86 -5.50 2.12 -1.77
C VAL A 86 -4.25 2.89 -2.19
N LYS A 87 -4.29 3.58 -3.33
CA LYS A 87 -3.17 4.39 -3.81
C LYS A 87 -2.87 5.56 -2.88
N LEU A 88 -3.90 6.22 -2.36
CA LEU A 88 -3.76 7.29 -1.36
C LEU A 88 -3.11 6.74 -0.08
N ALA A 89 -3.58 5.60 0.42
CA ALA A 89 -2.99 4.99 1.61
C ALA A 89 -1.49 4.67 1.42
N LEU A 90 -1.14 4.07 0.27
CA LEU A 90 0.25 3.77 -0.08
C LEU A 90 1.11 5.03 -0.14
N GLY A 91 0.60 6.12 -0.70
CA GLY A 91 1.35 7.37 -0.85
C GLY A 91 1.47 8.15 0.46
N GLU A 92 0.34 8.52 1.05
CA GLU A 92 0.26 9.45 2.17
C GLU A 92 0.78 8.83 3.48
N HIS A 93 0.47 7.56 3.73
CA HIS A 93 0.90 6.86 4.94
C HIS A 93 2.11 5.97 4.71
N GLY A 94 2.22 5.34 3.54
CA GLY A 94 3.33 4.45 3.21
C GLY A 94 4.57 5.14 2.63
N GLY A 95 4.44 6.35 2.05
CA GLY A 95 5.52 6.96 1.27
C GLY A 95 5.85 6.21 -0.01
N ILE A 96 4.91 5.46 -0.57
CA ILE A 96 5.10 4.61 -1.74
C ILE A 96 4.37 5.26 -2.91
N TRP A 97 5.14 5.66 -3.90
CA TRP A 97 4.66 6.40 -5.05
C TRP A 97 5.09 5.76 -6.36
N PRO A 98 4.36 5.96 -7.47
CA PRO A 98 4.87 5.61 -8.78
C PRO A 98 5.97 6.62 -9.18
N VAL A 99 7.01 6.15 -9.87
CA VAL A 99 8.10 7.02 -10.39
C VAL A 99 7.57 8.16 -11.25
N SER A 100 6.44 7.96 -11.94
CA SER A 100 5.81 9.00 -12.77
C SER A 100 5.40 10.26 -12.00
N ILE A 101 5.23 10.19 -10.67
CA ILE A 101 4.92 11.39 -9.87
C ILE A 101 6.08 12.39 -9.86
N LEU A 102 7.32 11.90 -9.97
CA LEU A 102 8.54 12.72 -10.03
C LEU A 102 8.65 13.50 -11.36
N ALA A 103 8.05 12.99 -12.44
CA ALA A 103 8.01 13.71 -13.71
C ALA A 103 7.00 14.88 -13.70
N GLY A 104 6.07 14.90 -12.74
CA GLY A 104 5.12 15.99 -12.57
C GLY A 104 5.69 17.19 -11.81
N THR A 105 6.71 17.00 -10.98
CA THR A 105 7.33 18.06 -10.17
C THR A 105 8.27 18.98 -10.98
N ASP A 106 8.77 18.54 -12.13
CA ASP A 106 9.68 19.32 -12.99
C ASP A 106 8.96 20.36 -13.86
N ARG A 107 7.62 20.31 -13.93
CA ARG A 107 6.81 21.29 -14.69
C ARG A 107 6.23 22.42 -13.84
N ALA A 108 6.54 22.42 -12.54
CA ALA A 108 6.02 23.39 -11.57
C ALA A 108 7.11 24.31 -10.98
N ALA A 109 8.32 24.33 -11.57
CA ALA A 109 9.42 25.21 -11.21
C ALA A 109 9.64 26.30 -12.27
#